data_AF-A0A376TEE4-F1
#
_entry.id   AF-A0A376TEE4-F1
#
_cell.length_a   1.000
_cell.length_b   1.000
_cell.length_c   1.000
_cell.angle_alpha   90.00
_cell.angle_beta   90.00
_cell.angle_gamma   90.00
#
_symmetry.space_group_name_H-M   'P 1'
#
loop_
_entity.id
_entity.type
_entity.pdbx_description
1 polymer ?
#
loop_
_entity_poly.entity_id
_entity_poly.type
_entity_poly.pdbx_seq_one_letter_code
_entity_poly.pdbx_strand_id
1 'polypeptide(L)' 'MTPPVILYGRDVYAGARVAQIMLYAGVKDVRLLDGGWQTWSDAGLPVERGTPPKVKAEPDFG' A
#
# COMPACT_ATOMS: atom_id res chain seq x y z
N MET A 1 12.82 13.98 1.72
CA MET A 1 12.23 13.03 2.68
C MET A 1 11.57 11.96 1.84
N THR A 2 12.00 10.70 1.95
CA THR A 2 11.52 9.61 1.09
C THR A 2 10.06 9.27 1.43
N PRO A 3 9.12 9.27 0.47
CA PRO A 3 7.73 8.94 0.74
C PRO A 3 7.59 7.44 1.07
N PRO A 4 6.86 7.07 2.14
CA PRO A 4 6.63 5.67 2.48
C PRO A 4 5.61 5.03 1.50
N VAL A 5 5.82 3.77 1.17
CA VAL A 5 4.87 2.95 0.40
C VAL A 5 4.10 2.04 1.35
N ILE A 6 2.79 2.25 1.47
CA ILE A 6 1.91 1.43 2.32
C ILE A 6 1.06 0.55 1.43
N LEU A 7 1.17 -0.76 1.61
CA LEU A 7 0.43 -1.77 0.86
C LEU A 7 -0.69 -2.34 1.72
N TYR A 8 -1.84 -2.58 1.09
CA TYR A 8 -2.97 -3.28 1.69
C TYR A 8 -3.74 -4.01 0.60
N GLY A 9 -4.55 -4.98 1.01
CA GLY A 9 -5.41 -5.74 0.11
C GLY A 9 -6.47 -6.50 0.89
N ARG A 10 -7.30 -7.24 0.14
CA ARG A 10 -8.23 -8.22 0.72
C ARG A 10 -7.50 -9.47 1.22
N ASP A 11 -6.34 -9.76 0.64
CA ASP A 11 -5.44 -10.84 1.03
C ASP A 11 -4.06 -10.24 1.32
N VAL A 12 -3.53 -10.55 2.50
CA VAL A 12 -2.22 -10.12 2.98
C VAL A 12 -1.09 -10.70 2.13
N TYR A 13 -1.25 -11.90 1.57
CA TYR A 13 -0.23 -12.54 0.72
C TYR A 13 0.04 -11.76 -0.56
N ALA A 14 -1.02 -11.21 -1.18
CA ALA A 14 -0.88 -10.38 -2.36
C ALA A 14 -0.09 -9.10 -2.04
N GLY A 15 -0.38 -8.46 -0.90
CA GLY A 15 0.35 -7.29 -0.42
C GLY A 15 1.81 -7.61 -0.11
N ALA A 16 2.09 -8.72 0.57
CA ALA A 16 3.44 -9.16 0.90
C ALA A 16 4.29 -9.47 -0.35
N ARG A 17 3.69 -10.05 -1.40
CA ARG A 17 4.40 -10.31 -2.67
C ARG A 17 4.85 -9.02 -3.34
N VAL A 18 3.97 -8.01 -3.39
CA VAL A 18 4.31 -6.70 -3.95
C VAL A 18 5.36 -5.99 -3.08
N ALA A 19 5.24 -6.10 -1.76
CA ALA A 19 6.22 -5.54 -0.82
C ALA A 19 7.63 -6.09 -1.08
N GLN A 20 7.74 -7.40 -1.27
CA GLN A 20 9.02 -8.05 -1.56
C GLN A 20 9.63 -7.56 -2.88
N ILE A 21 8.82 -7.35 -3.91
CA ILE A 21 9.27 -6.83 -5.21
C ILE A 21 9.76 -5.37 -5.06
N MET A 22 9.06 -4.54 -4.28
CA MET A 22 9.43 -3.14 -4.05
C MET A 22 10.74 -3.00 -3.27
N LEU A 23 10.91 -3.80 -2.21
CA LEU A 23 12.17 -3.86 -1.46
C LEU A 23 13.33 -4.29 -2.37
N TYR A 24 13.10 -5.31 -3.23
CA TYR A 24 14.09 -5.73 -4.22
C TYR A 24 14.43 -4.63 -5.24
N ALA A 25 13.44 -3.82 -5.64
CA ALA A 25 13.63 -2.70 -6.56
C ALA A 25 14.32 -1.47 -5.93
N GLY A 26 14.64 -1.51 -4.63
CA GLY A 26 15.35 -0.45 -3.92
C GLY A 26 14.47 0.49 -3.10
N VAL A 27 13.15 0.27 -3.03
CA VAL A 27 12.27 1.08 -2.18
C VAL A 27 12.66 0.89 -0.71
N LYS A 28 13.00 1.98 -0.03
CA LYS A 28 13.57 1.92 1.34
C LYS A 28 12.53 1.80 2.44
N ASP A 29 11.34 2.37 2.24
CA ASP A 29 10.28 2.39 3.25
C ASP A 29 9.00 1.73 2.69
N VAL A 30 8.90 0.41 2.86
CA VAL A 30 7.73 -0.39 2.49
C VAL A 30 7.06 -0.91 3.74
N ARG A 31 5.76 -0.66 3.89
CA ARG A 31 4.95 -1.08 5.04
C ARG A 31 3.69 -1.78 4.58
N LEU A 32 3.17 -2.68 5.42
CA LEU A 32 1.92 -3.40 5.18
C LEU A 32 0.90 -2.99 6.24
N LEU A 33 -0.35 -2.74 5.84
CA LEU A 33 -1.43 -2.49 6.79
C LEU A 33 -1.80 -3.79 7.52
N ASP A 34 -1.65 -3.80 8.84
CA ASP A 34 -1.97 -4.95 9.66
C ASP A 34 -3.48 -5.25 9.63
N GLY A 35 -3.81 -6.52 9.34
CA GLY A 35 -5.17 -6.99 9.10
C GLY A 35 -5.85 -6.48 7.81
N GLY A 36 -5.15 -5.70 7.00
CA GLY A 36 -5.56 -5.33 5.64
C GLY A 36 -6.89 -4.57 5.56
N TRP A 37 -7.68 -4.86 4.52
CA TRP A 37 -8.97 -4.20 4.30
C TRP A 37 -9.99 -4.47 5.43
N GLN A 38 -9.98 -5.68 5.99
CA GLN A 38 -10.97 -6.10 6.97
C GLN A 38 -10.90 -5.24 8.23
N THR A 39 -9.69 -5.02 8.77
CA THR A 39 -9.49 -4.17 9.96
C THR A 39 -9.87 -2.71 9.72
N TRP A 40 -9.63 -2.18 8.52
CA TRP A 40 -10.08 -0.83 8.15
C TRP A 40 -11.61 -0.71 8.13
N SER A 41 -12.27 -1.72 7.54
CA SER A 41 -13.73 -1.78 7.47
C SER A 41 -14.36 -1.94 8.86
N ASP A 42 -13.80 -2.81 9.69
CA ASP A 42 -14.30 -3.07 11.06
C ASP A 42 -14.12 -1.86 11.99
N ALA A 43 -13.07 -1.06 11.75
CA ALA A 43 -12.86 0.21 12.44
C ALA A 43 -13.82 1.33 12.01
N GLY A 44 -14.68 1.10 11.00
CA GLY A 44 -15.66 2.08 10.54
C GLY A 44 -15.04 3.34 9.93
N LEU A 45 -13.82 3.24 9.40
CA LEU A 45 -13.08 4.37 8.83
C LEU A 45 -13.65 4.79 7.47
N PRO A 46 -13.40 6.04 7.01
CA PRO A 46 -13.88 6.52 5.72
C PRO A 46 -13.43 5.64 4.55
N VAL A 47 -14.30 5.50 3.54
CA VAL A 47 -14.04 4.69 2.34
C VAL A 47 -14.45 5.45 1.08
N GLU A 48 -13.70 5.24 0.01
CA GLU A 48 -14.00 5.76 -1.33
C GLU A 48 -14.46 4.62 -2.25
N ARG A 49 -15.24 4.94 -3.29
CA ARG A 49 -15.77 3.98 -4.27
C ARG A 49 -15.57 4.49 -5.70
N GLY A 50 -15.36 3.57 -6.63
CA GLY A 50 -15.17 3.87 -8.06
C GLY A 50 -13.74 3.64 -8.52
N THR A 51 -13.45 4.06 -9.76
CA THR A 51 -12.11 3.95 -10.34
C THR A 51 -11.19 5.00 -9.72
N PRO A 52 -9.97 4.62 -9.29
CA PRO A 52 -9.02 5.58 -8.76
C PRO A 52 -8.68 6.67 -9.80
N PRO A 53 -8.48 7.93 -9.36
CA PRO A 53 -8.07 8.99 -10.25
C PRO A 53 -6.68 8.71 -10.82
N LYS A 54 -6.35 9.34 -11.95
CA LYS A 54 -4.97 9.30 -12.47
C LYS A 54 -4.05 10.02 -11.49
N VAL A 55 -3.02 9.33 -11.03
CA VAL A 55 -2.01 9.87 -10.12
C VAL A 55 -0.72 10.15 -10.89
N LYS A 56 -0.02 11.23 -10.56
CA LYS A 56 1.34 11.50 -11.07
C LYS A 56 2.30 10.50 -10.43
N ALA A 57 3.14 9.86 -11.24
CA ALA A 57 4.18 8.98 -10.72
C ALA A 57 5.18 9.77 -9.86
N GLU A 58 5.49 9.24 -8.68
CA GLU A 58 6.56 9.76 -7.84
C GLU A 58 7.91 9.34 -8.45
N PRO A 59 8.85 10.27 -8.70
CA PRO A 59 10.14 9.95 -9.29
C PRO A 59 11.08 9.14 -8.40
N ASP A 60 10.89 9.15 -7.07
CA ASP A 60 11.84 8.55 -6.14
C ASP A 60 11.18 8.00 -4.87
N PHE A 61 11.60 6.80 -4.48
CA PHE A 61 11.20 6.12 -3.25
C PHE A 61 12.41 5.70 -2.39
N GLY A 62 13.55 6.36 -2.59
CA GLY A 62 14.71 6.34 -1.69
C GLY A 62 15.96 5.74 -2.28
#